data_AF-A0A9D3XHM3-F1
#
_entry.id   AF-A0A9D3XHM3-F1
#
_cell.length_a   1.000
_cell.length_b   1.000
_cell.length_c   1.000
_cell.angle_alpha   90.00
_cell.angle_beta   90.00
_cell.angle_gamma   90.00
#
_symmetry.space_group_name_H-M   'P 1'
#
loop_
_entity.id
_entity.type
_entity.pdbx_description
1 polymer ?
#
loop_
_entity_poly.entity_id
_entity_poly.type
_entity_poly.pdbx_seq_one_letter_code
_entity_poly.pdbx_strand_id
1 'polypeptide(L)'
;MTIHPILLKHHVILFLEVTDPTSVKAAAKKVGDHLKSSGLNLLINNAGMTETHMVDSANPEDVLVVYNTNLIGLMLVTQAFLLLLKKAAQGSNQKGMSCSKAAVINISMLWDLGSFPFPHMLLSLLMVCRLQAALNMLIRCQSLDYKEDGILFAALCPGWVKTDATSDEAPQTVDQSVSGILQVLFTLSEAHDGTFMNWEGKVVPCHGAQAGCGILEMLVALQRDVFTGTLLIELVSAEAESEPSPVQLHPVQIPAVSSCYFCSSKHKALQSK
;
A
#
# COMPACT_ATOMS: atom_id res chain seq x y z
N MET A 1 -1.93 11.67 27.38
CA MET A 1 -3.05 12.16 26.54
C MET A 1 -4.35 12.03 27.35
N THR A 2 -4.88 13.12 27.89
CA THR A 2 -6.08 13.10 28.74
C THR A 2 -7.30 13.32 27.85
N ILE A 3 -8.04 12.26 27.53
CA ILE A 3 -9.25 12.36 26.70
C ILE A 3 -10.36 12.99 27.54
N HIS A 4 -10.96 14.08 27.03
CA HIS A 4 -11.99 14.84 27.75
C HIS A 4 -13.21 13.95 28.10
N PRO A 5 -13.74 13.97 29.35
CA PRO A 5 -14.77 13.03 29.81
C PRO A 5 -16.08 13.00 29.00
N ILE A 6 -16.44 14.12 28.37
CA ILE A 6 -17.65 14.24 27.53
C ILE A 6 -17.53 13.43 26.23
N LEU A 7 -16.30 13.24 25.71
CA LEU A 7 -16.07 12.46 24.51
C LEU A 7 -16.28 10.96 24.78
N LEU A 8 -16.15 10.47 26.02
CA LEU A 8 -16.16 9.03 26.33
C LEU A 8 -17.55 8.36 26.25
N LYS A 9 -18.65 9.10 26.08
CA LYS A 9 -20.00 8.48 26.02
C LYS A 9 -20.24 7.64 24.76
N HIS A 10 -19.51 7.91 23.68
CA HIS A 10 -19.61 7.17 22.41
C HIS A 10 -18.27 6.58 21.94
N HIS A 11 -17.21 6.67 22.76
CA HIS A 11 -15.89 6.14 22.41
C HIS A 11 -15.57 4.90 23.23
N VAL A 12 -15.19 3.83 22.54
CA VAL A 12 -14.68 2.60 23.14
C VAL A 12 -13.19 2.52 22.83
N ILE A 13 -12.37 2.47 23.88
CA ILE A 13 -10.92 2.31 23.75
C ILE A 13 -10.62 0.81 23.73
N LEU A 14 -9.83 0.37 22.75
CA LEU A 14 -9.43 -1.01 22.58
C LEU A 14 -7.91 -1.10 22.50
N PHE A 15 -7.38 -2.12 23.16
CA PHE A 15 -6.01 -2.53 22.90
C PHE A 15 -5.97 -3.28 21.56
N LEU A 16 -5.04 -2.88 20.69
CA LEU A 16 -4.81 -3.47 19.38
C LEU A 16 -3.32 -3.33 19.02
N GLU A 17 -2.60 -4.42 19.14
CA GLU A 17 -1.32 -4.63 18.43
C GLU A 17 -1.64 -5.19 17.04
N VAL A 18 -1.29 -4.46 15.98
CA VAL A 18 -1.67 -4.80 14.60
C VAL A 18 -0.81 -5.91 14.01
N THR A 19 0.40 -6.10 14.54
CA THR A 19 1.33 -7.15 14.10
C THR A 19 1.05 -8.52 14.76
N ASP A 20 0.20 -8.57 15.79
CA ASP A 20 -0.21 -9.80 16.46
C ASP A 20 -1.64 -10.24 16.02
N PRO A 21 -1.77 -11.35 15.25
CA PRO A 21 -3.06 -11.87 14.83
C PRO A 21 -4.03 -12.18 15.98
N THR A 22 -3.52 -12.52 17.16
CA THR A 22 -4.34 -12.85 18.34
C THR A 22 -4.96 -11.59 18.92
N SER A 23 -4.15 -10.55 19.12
CA SER A 23 -4.59 -9.20 19.47
C SER A 23 -5.65 -8.67 18.49
N VAL A 24 -5.39 -8.75 17.18
CA VAL A 24 -6.33 -8.28 16.14
C VAL A 24 -7.67 -9.01 16.23
N LYS A 25 -7.67 -10.35 16.33
CA LYS A 25 -8.89 -11.15 16.48
C LYS A 25 -9.66 -10.81 17.76
N ALA A 26 -8.95 -10.61 18.87
CA ALA A 26 -9.56 -10.23 20.13
C ALA A 26 -10.23 -8.85 20.06
N ALA A 27 -9.59 -7.89 19.39
CA ALA A 27 -10.18 -6.56 19.15
C ALA A 27 -11.44 -6.64 18.28
N ALA A 28 -11.38 -7.36 17.14
CA ALA A 28 -12.53 -7.55 16.26
C ALA A 28 -13.71 -8.22 17.00
N LYS A 29 -13.44 -9.22 17.84
CA LYS A 29 -14.46 -9.84 18.69
C LYS A 29 -15.09 -8.85 19.65
N LYS A 30 -14.29 -8.06 20.37
CA LYS A 30 -14.80 -7.04 21.31
C LYS A 30 -15.69 -6.01 20.62
N VAL A 31 -15.32 -5.56 19.42
CA VAL A 31 -16.15 -4.65 18.61
C VAL A 31 -17.45 -5.33 18.20
N GLY A 32 -17.38 -6.59 17.74
CA GLY A 32 -18.58 -7.37 17.40
C GLY A 32 -19.54 -7.53 18.59
N ASP A 33 -19.02 -7.84 19.78
CA ASP A 33 -19.81 -7.97 21.00
C ASP A 33 -20.48 -6.64 21.38
N HIS A 34 -19.82 -5.51 21.13
CA HIS A 34 -20.36 -4.17 21.38
C HIS A 34 -21.45 -3.77 20.38
N LEU A 35 -21.24 -4.06 19.09
CA LEU A 35 -22.17 -3.74 18.00
C LEU A 35 -23.38 -4.70 17.93
N LYS A 36 -23.26 -5.90 18.51
CA LYS A 36 -24.31 -6.94 18.53
C LYS A 36 -24.73 -7.34 17.11
N SER A 37 -25.94 -6.97 16.70
CA SER A 37 -26.49 -7.23 15.37
C SER A 37 -26.09 -6.17 14.34
N SER A 38 -25.58 -5.02 14.78
CA SER A 38 -25.11 -3.96 13.89
C SER A 38 -23.77 -4.32 13.26
N GLY A 39 -23.50 -3.76 12.08
CA GLY A 39 -22.20 -3.85 11.42
C GLY A 39 -21.29 -2.68 11.75
N LEU A 40 -20.05 -2.74 11.23
CA LEU A 40 -19.08 -1.64 11.28
C LEU A 40 -19.12 -0.87 9.94
N ASN A 41 -19.51 0.40 9.95
CA ASN A 41 -19.62 1.18 8.72
C ASN A 41 -18.27 1.68 8.18
N LEU A 42 -17.29 1.94 9.06
CA LEU A 42 -16.03 2.54 8.66
C LEU A 42 -14.88 1.94 9.46
N LEU A 43 -13.89 1.40 8.75
CA LEU A 43 -12.60 1.01 9.29
C LEU A 43 -11.53 1.97 8.76
N ILE A 44 -10.75 2.59 9.64
CA ILE A 44 -9.62 3.44 9.25
C ILE A 44 -8.32 2.77 9.70
N ASN A 45 -7.56 2.26 8.76
CA ASN A 45 -6.21 1.74 9.01
C ASN A 45 -5.23 2.91 9.00
N ASN A 46 -4.99 3.47 10.19
CA ASN A 46 -4.06 4.59 10.40
C ASN A 46 -2.74 4.17 11.06
N ALA A 47 -2.73 3.05 11.81
CA ALA A 47 -1.54 2.58 12.50
C ALA A 47 -0.41 2.31 11.49
N GLY A 48 0.74 2.92 11.72
CA GLY A 48 1.90 2.73 10.89
C GLY A 48 3.14 3.35 11.52
N MET A 49 4.29 2.95 11.00
CA MET A 49 5.59 3.48 11.39
C MET A 49 6.47 3.71 10.17
N THR A 50 7.47 4.57 10.32
CA THR A 50 8.43 4.86 9.26
C THR A 50 9.82 4.72 9.82
N GLU A 51 10.66 3.98 9.11
CA GLU A 51 12.10 3.97 9.31
C GLU A 51 12.76 4.41 7.99
N THR A 52 13.73 5.31 8.09
CA THR A 52 14.44 5.83 6.91
C THR A 52 15.85 5.27 6.87
N HIS A 53 16.13 4.42 5.89
CA HIS A 53 17.46 3.89 5.64
C HIS A 53 17.82 4.09 4.17
N MET A 54 19.09 4.40 3.89
CA MET A 54 19.59 4.28 2.51
C MET A 54 19.49 2.81 2.09
N VAL A 55 19.21 2.58 0.81
CA VAL A 55 19.05 1.22 0.25
C VAL A 55 20.24 0.33 0.60
N ASP A 56 21.45 0.85 0.48
CA ASP A 56 22.70 0.09 0.65
C ASP A 56 23.04 -0.19 2.12
N SER A 57 22.38 0.50 3.05
CA SER A 57 22.61 0.39 4.50
C SER A 57 21.40 -0.12 5.28
N ALA A 58 20.31 -0.44 4.57
CA ALA A 58 19.08 -0.86 5.22
C ALA A 58 19.25 -2.25 5.84
N ASN A 59 18.98 -2.33 7.14
CA ASN A 59 18.95 -3.58 7.85
C ASN A 59 17.67 -4.36 7.49
N PRO A 60 17.75 -5.62 6.99
CA PRO A 60 16.57 -6.38 6.58
C PRO A 60 15.50 -6.53 7.68
N GLU A 61 15.91 -6.68 8.92
CA GLU A 61 15.03 -6.80 10.08
C GLU A 61 14.18 -5.54 10.28
N ASP A 62 14.78 -4.35 10.15
CA ASP A 62 14.09 -3.07 10.29
C ASP A 62 13.09 -2.88 9.14
N VAL A 63 13.48 -3.26 7.92
CA VAL A 63 12.57 -3.28 6.76
C VAL A 63 11.38 -4.21 7.01
N LEU A 64 11.61 -5.40 7.54
CA LEU A 64 10.55 -6.36 7.85
C LEU A 64 9.60 -5.84 8.93
N VAL A 65 10.09 -5.12 9.94
CA VAL A 65 9.24 -4.49 10.97
C VAL A 65 8.28 -3.47 10.34
N VAL A 66 8.79 -2.63 9.44
CA VAL A 66 7.98 -1.63 8.72
C VAL A 66 6.93 -2.31 7.82
N TYR A 67 7.30 -3.35 7.07
CA TYR A 67 6.36 -4.12 6.25
C TYR A 67 5.32 -4.86 7.07
N ASN A 68 5.73 -5.48 8.18
CA ASN A 68 4.83 -6.19 9.07
C ASN A 68 3.79 -5.26 9.68
N THR A 69 4.16 -4.03 10.02
CA THR A 69 3.24 -3.05 10.60
C THR A 69 2.31 -2.46 9.55
N ASN A 70 2.87 -1.87 8.49
CA ASN A 70 2.12 -1.01 7.56
C ASN A 70 1.36 -1.79 6.49
N LEU A 71 1.80 -3.01 6.16
CA LEU A 71 1.19 -3.83 5.10
C LEU A 71 0.49 -5.05 5.68
N ILE A 72 1.22 -5.90 6.40
CA ILE A 72 0.68 -7.16 6.92
C ILE A 72 -0.31 -6.90 8.05
N GLY A 73 0.02 -6.03 9.00
CA GLY A 73 -0.86 -5.70 10.12
C GLY A 73 -2.17 -5.07 9.66
N LEU A 74 -2.09 -4.13 8.72
CA LEU A 74 -3.26 -3.55 8.05
C LEU A 74 -4.12 -4.62 7.37
N MET A 75 -3.50 -5.54 6.62
CA MET A 75 -4.21 -6.65 5.98
C MET A 75 -4.93 -7.53 7.02
N LEU A 76 -4.26 -7.87 8.13
CA LEU A 76 -4.82 -8.67 9.22
C LEU A 76 -6.01 -7.99 9.87
N VAL A 77 -5.90 -6.68 10.14
CA VAL A 77 -7.01 -5.87 10.68
C VAL A 77 -8.19 -5.89 9.72
N THR A 78 -7.99 -5.55 8.45
CA THR A 78 -9.07 -5.59 7.45
C THR A 78 -9.76 -6.96 7.38
N GLN A 79 -8.99 -8.05 7.38
CA GLN A 79 -9.53 -9.41 7.36
C GLN A 79 -10.37 -9.74 8.60
N ALA A 80 -9.90 -9.36 9.79
CA ALA A 80 -10.60 -9.65 11.05
C ALA A 80 -11.93 -8.88 11.18
N PHE A 81 -11.98 -7.66 10.63
CA PHE A 81 -13.17 -6.81 10.68
C PHE A 81 -14.13 -7.00 9.49
N LEU A 82 -13.73 -7.80 8.48
CA LEU A 82 -14.49 -7.99 7.24
C LEU A 82 -15.94 -8.44 7.48
N LEU A 83 -16.18 -9.36 8.40
CA LEU A 83 -17.54 -9.83 8.70
C LEU A 83 -18.44 -8.70 9.22
N LEU A 84 -17.90 -7.77 10.01
CA LEU A 84 -18.64 -6.62 10.54
C LEU A 84 -18.92 -5.59 9.44
N LEU A 85 -17.98 -5.38 8.52
CA LEU A 85 -18.15 -4.53 7.34
C LEU A 85 -19.23 -5.09 6.40
N LYS A 86 -19.21 -6.40 6.12
CA LYS A 86 -20.24 -7.08 5.32
C LYS A 86 -21.63 -6.94 5.95
N LYS A 87 -21.74 -7.09 7.28
CA LYS A 87 -23.00 -6.85 8.01
C LYS A 87 -23.49 -5.41 7.84
N ALA A 88 -22.61 -4.41 7.87
CA ALA A 88 -22.99 -3.01 7.68
C ALA A 88 -23.48 -2.76 6.24
N ALA A 89 -22.77 -3.32 5.25
CA ALA A 89 -23.16 -3.21 3.85
C ALA A 89 -24.53 -3.84 3.58
N GLN A 90 -24.77 -5.04 4.10
CA GLN A 90 -26.03 -5.80 3.95
C GLN A 90 -27.20 -5.17 4.71
N GLY A 91 -26.94 -4.57 5.88
CA GLY A 91 -27.96 -3.92 6.70
C GLY A 91 -28.34 -2.51 6.22
N SER A 92 -27.65 -1.96 5.22
CA SER A 92 -27.87 -0.60 4.73
C SER A 92 -28.84 -0.57 3.55
N ASN A 93 -29.79 0.38 3.60
CA ASN A 93 -30.69 0.67 2.48
C ASN A 93 -30.03 1.60 1.42
N GLN A 94 -28.79 2.03 1.64
CA GLN A 94 -28.09 2.91 0.69
C GLN A 94 -27.63 2.13 -0.55
N LYS A 95 -27.95 2.69 -1.72
CA LYS A 95 -27.45 2.19 -3.02
C LYS A 95 -25.99 2.57 -3.22
N GLY A 96 -25.27 1.76 -3.99
CA GLY A 96 -23.84 1.98 -4.27
C GLY A 96 -22.96 1.75 -3.04
N MET A 97 -21.79 2.40 -3.05
CA MET A 97 -20.77 2.34 -1.99
C MET A 97 -20.50 3.74 -1.43
N SER A 98 -20.27 3.85 -0.12
CA SER A 98 -19.97 5.10 0.59
C SER A 98 -19.37 4.80 1.97
N CYS A 99 -18.71 5.79 2.59
CA CYS A 99 -18.21 5.66 3.97
C CYS A 99 -19.33 5.54 5.03
N SER A 100 -20.55 5.98 4.71
CA SER A 100 -21.72 5.82 5.60
C SER A 100 -22.35 4.43 5.52
N LYS A 101 -22.10 3.69 4.42
CA LYS A 101 -22.58 2.32 4.24
C LYS A 101 -21.60 1.30 4.82
N ALA A 102 -20.46 1.14 4.19
CA ALA A 102 -19.38 0.24 4.57
C ALA A 102 -18.12 0.64 3.80
N ALA A 103 -17.05 1.00 4.50
CA ALA A 103 -15.80 1.39 3.88
C ALA A 103 -14.57 1.03 4.71
N VAL A 104 -13.46 0.81 4.01
CA VAL A 104 -12.12 0.68 4.56
C VAL A 104 -11.25 1.80 3.98
N ILE A 105 -10.75 2.65 4.86
CA ILE A 105 -9.88 3.77 4.51
C ILE A 105 -8.50 3.47 5.04
N ASN A 106 -7.51 3.48 4.17
CA ASN A 106 -6.13 3.20 4.52
C ASN A 106 -5.35 4.50 4.42
N ILE A 107 -4.73 4.88 5.52
CA ILE A 107 -3.84 6.04 5.52
C ILE A 107 -2.54 5.58 4.85
N SER A 108 -2.36 6.10 3.64
CA SER A 108 -1.19 5.90 2.81
C SER A 108 -0.43 7.23 2.77
N MET A 109 0.76 7.24 2.20
CA MET A 109 1.54 8.46 2.07
C MET A 109 2.09 8.59 0.67
N LEU A 110 1.87 9.77 0.10
CA LEU A 110 2.50 10.19 -1.12
C LEU A 110 3.62 11.15 -0.75
N TRP A 111 4.85 10.76 -1.08
CA TRP A 111 5.89 11.74 -1.28
C TRP A 111 5.91 12.07 -2.76
N ASP A 112 5.49 13.28 -3.14
CA ASP A 112 5.74 13.77 -4.48
C ASP A 112 7.25 13.99 -4.61
N LEU A 113 7.94 12.97 -5.11
CA LEU A 113 9.37 12.94 -5.33
C LEU A 113 9.81 14.12 -6.23
N GLY A 114 8.93 14.61 -7.12
CA GLY A 114 9.20 15.73 -8.02
C GLY A 114 9.16 17.10 -7.33
N SER A 115 8.43 17.24 -6.24
CA SER A 115 8.28 18.50 -5.48
C SER A 115 9.06 18.50 -4.17
N PHE A 116 9.90 17.49 -3.92
CA PHE A 116 10.59 17.36 -2.65
C PHE A 116 11.78 18.32 -2.55
N PRO A 117 11.83 19.22 -1.54
CA PRO A 117 12.92 20.19 -1.39
C PRO A 117 14.29 19.58 -1.10
N PHE A 118 14.38 18.28 -0.79
CA PHE A 118 15.63 17.62 -0.40
C PHE A 118 15.97 16.39 -1.28
N PRO A 119 16.55 16.61 -2.48
CA PRO A 119 16.89 15.54 -3.44
C PRO A 119 17.84 14.47 -2.90
N HIS A 120 18.63 14.79 -1.87
CA HIS A 120 19.58 13.88 -1.24
C HIS A 120 18.92 12.86 -0.28
N MET A 121 17.72 13.16 0.24
CA MET A 121 16.93 12.21 1.04
C MET A 121 16.13 11.22 0.18
N LEU A 122 16.08 11.45 -1.14
CA LEU A 122 15.31 10.67 -2.10
C LEU A 122 15.65 9.17 -2.07
N LEU A 123 16.93 8.84 -1.87
CA LEU A 123 17.40 7.45 -1.83
C LEU A 123 16.93 6.72 -0.56
N SER A 124 16.84 7.43 0.56
CA SER A 124 16.33 6.87 1.83
C SER A 124 14.80 6.72 1.81
N LEU A 125 14.11 7.64 1.12
CA LEU A 125 12.66 7.60 0.92
C LEU A 125 12.21 6.51 -0.07
N LEU A 126 13.12 5.95 -0.88
CA LEU A 126 12.78 4.94 -1.87
C LEU A 126 12.18 3.67 -1.24
N MET A 127 12.66 3.26 -0.06
CA MET A 127 12.10 2.12 0.68
C MET A 127 10.67 2.38 1.14
N VAL A 128 10.44 3.59 1.64
CA VAL A 128 9.11 4.06 2.01
C VAL A 128 8.17 4.09 0.80
N CYS A 129 8.62 4.64 -0.34
CA CYS A 129 7.83 4.66 -1.57
C CYS A 129 7.45 3.27 -2.07
N ARG A 130 8.36 2.27 -1.97
CA ARG A 130 8.08 0.88 -2.36
C ARG A 130 6.98 0.25 -1.51
N LEU A 131 7.03 0.46 -0.19
CA LEU A 131 5.99 -0.01 0.71
C LEU A 131 4.63 0.63 0.39
N GLN A 132 4.60 1.94 0.12
CA GLN A 132 3.36 2.65 -0.19
C GLN A 132 2.78 2.20 -1.55
N ALA A 133 3.63 1.89 -2.54
CA ALA A 133 3.19 1.29 -3.78
C ALA A 133 2.57 -0.11 -3.55
N ALA A 134 3.20 -0.94 -2.72
CA ALA A 134 2.67 -2.25 -2.35
C ALA A 134 1.32 -2.13 -1.60
N LEU A 135 1.22 -1.18 -0.68
CA LEU A 135 -0.02 -0.88 0.04
C LEU A 135 -1.14 -0.43 -0.91
N ASN A 136 -0.85 0.53 -1.80
CA ASN A 136 -1.84 1.01 -2.77
C ASN A 136 -2.32 -0.11 -3.71
N MET A 137 -1.43 -1.03 -4.11
CA MET A 137 -1.82 -2.22 -4.88
C MET A 137 -2.68 -3.17 -4.06
N LEU A 138 -2.34 -3.45 -2.80
CA LEU A 138 -3.16 -4.29 -1.91
C LEU A 138 -4.58 -3.72 -1.78
N ILE A 139 -4.70 -2.40 -1.60
CA ILE A 139 -5.99 -1.71 -1.51
C ILE A 139 -6.78 -1.87 -2.80
N ARG A 140 -6.11 -1.75 -3.95
CA ARG A 140 -6.76 -1.99 -5.25
C ARG A 140 -7.27 -3.41 -5.39
N CYS A 141 -6.49 -4.41 -4.99
CA CYS A 141 -6.93 -5.81 -4.97
C CYS A 141 -8.16 -5.99 -4.06
N GLN A 142 -8.12 -5.45 -2.84
CA GLN A 142 -9.26 -5.53 -1.91
C GLN A 142 -10.52 -4.83 -2.44
N SER A 143 -10.36 -3.69 -3.10
CA SER A 143 -11.45 -3.00 -3.81
C SER A 143 -12.13 -3.92 -4.82
N LEU A 144 -11.36 -4.66 -5.61
CA LEU A 144 -11.89 -5.59 -6.60
C LEU A 144 -12.52 -6.83 -5.95
N ASP A 145 -11.86 -7.41 -4.95
CA ASP A 145 -12.31 -8.64 -4.28
C ASP A 145 -13.63 -8.45 -3.51
N TYR A 146 -13.83 -7.27 -2.92
CA TYR A 146 -14.97 -6.97 -2.05
C TYR A 146 -16.00 -6.03 -2.68
N LYS A 147 -15.89 -5.78 -3.99
CA LYS A 147 -16.84 -4.92 -4.73
C LYS A 147 -18.27 -5.42 -4.61
N GLU A 148 -18.48 -6.72 -4.80
CA GLU A 148 -19.82 -7.34 -4.74
C GLU A 148 -20.39 -7.40 -3.32
N ASP A 149 -19.54 -7.30 -2.29
CA ASP A 149 -19.98 -7.12 -0.91
C ASP A 149 -20.46 -5.69 -0.62
N GLY A 150 -20.27 -4.76 -1.56
CA GLY A 150 -20.67 -3.35 -1.43
C GLY A 150 -19.85 -2.56 -0.43
N ILE A 151 -18.57 -2.93 -0.24
CA ILE A 151 -17.63 -2.29 0.66
C ILE A 151 -16.67 -1.41 -0.15
N LEU A 152 -16.62 -0.12 0.16
CA LEU A 152 -15.70 0.82 -0.47
C LEU A 152 -14.28 0.65 0.07
N PHE A 153 -13.27 0.59 -0.80
CA PHE A 153 -11.86 0.67 -0.39
C PHE A 153 -11.21 1.92 -0.98
N ALA A 154 -10.51 2.71 -0.16
CA ALA A 154 -9.75 3.86 -0.63
C ALA A 154 -8.47 4.06 0.18
N ALA A 155 -7.48 4.70 -0.45
CA ALA A 155 -6.27 5.18 0.20
C ALA A 155 -6.34 6.71 0.33
N LEU A 156 -5.96 7.25 1.49
CA LEU A 156 -5.86 8.69 1.71
C LEU A 156 -4.46 9.09 2.17
N CYS A 157 -3.89 10.12 1.53
CA CYS A 157 -2.67 10.78 1.95
C CYS A 157 -3.01 11.98 2.84
N PRO A 158 -2.56 12.02 4.10
CA PRO A 158 -2.85 13.11 5.02
C PRO A 158 -2.07 14.39 4.69
N GLY A 159 -1.12 14.34 3.74
CA GLY A 159 -0.16 15.41 3.50
C GLY A 159 1.03 15.32 4.45
N TRP A 160 1.90 16.35 4.44
CA TRP A 160 3.03 16.43 5.36
C TRP A 160 2.58 17.16 6.62
N VAL A 161 2.12 16.37 7.59
CA VAL A 161 1.48 16.85 8.82
C VAL A 161 2.48 16.92 9.96
N LYS A 162 2.40 17.92 10.85
CA LYS A 162 3.19 18.02 12.09
C LYS A 162 2.77 16.97 13.12
N THR A 163 3.56 15.92 13.30
CA THR A 163 3.35 14.82 14.25
C THR A 163 4.69 14.33 14.79
N ASP A 164 4.73 13.48 15.80
CA ASP A 164 5.99 12.88 16.29
C ASP A 164 6.73 12.08 15.19
N ALA A 165 6.00 11.57 14.18
CA ALA A 165 6.53 10.80 13.06
C ALA A 165 7.13 11.68 11.94
N THR A 166 7.03 13.00 12.06
CA THR A 166 7.45 13.98 11.05
C THR A 166 8.17 15.13 11.74
N SER A 167 8.94 15.93 11.01
CA SER A 167 9.61 17.09 11.59
C SER A 167 8.65 18.28 11.78
N ASP A 168 9.00 19.22 12.66
CA ASP A 168 8.28 20.50 12.86
C ASP A 168 8.22 21.38 11.59
N GLU A 169 9.00 21.03 10.57
CA GLU A 169 9.05 21.68 9.25
C GLU A 169 7.82 21.37 8.39
N ALA A 170 6.99 20.40 8.80
CA ALA A 170 5.79 20.00 8.09
C ALA A 170 4.81 21.19 7.95
N PRO A 171 4.30 21.52 6.74
CA PRO A 171 3.49 22.71 6.54
C PRO A 171 2.07 22.60 7.08
N GLN A 172 1.53 21.38 7.23
CA GLN A 172 0.15 21.16 7.70
C GLN A 172 0.08 20.80 9.18
N THR A 173 -0.91 21.33 9.89
CA THR A 173 -1.27 20.88 11.23
C THR A 173 -2.15 19.62 11.19
N VAL A 174 -2.20 18.87 12.30
CA VAL A 174 -3.08 17.70 12.45
C VAL A 174 -4.54 18.07 12.18
N ASP A 175 -5.02 19.18 12.75
CA ASP A 175 -6.41 19.62 12.62
C ASP A 175 -6.78 19.94 11.16
N GLN A 176 -5.87 20.57 10.40
CA GLN A 176 -6.10 20.85 8.98
C GLN A 176 -6.20 19.57 8.15
N SER A 177 -5.26 18.64 8.36
CA SER A 177 -5.23 17.37 7.66
C SER A 177 -6.47 16.52 7.96
N VAL A 178 -6.80 16.35 9.24
CA VAL A 178 -7.97 15.56 9.68
C VAL A 178 -9.25 16.20 9.19
N SER A 179 -9.38 17.52 9.25
CA SER A 179 -10.58 18.22 8.74
C SER A 179 -10.77 17.99 7.24
N GLY A 180 -9.70 18.07 6.45
CA GLY A 180 -9.75 17.76 5.02
C GLY A 180 -10.12 16.31 4.75
N ILE A 181 -9.46 15.37 5.42
CA ILE A 181 -9.79 13.93 5.32
C ILE A 181 -11.27 13.70 5.61
N LEU A 182 -11.81 14.25 6.69
CA LEU A 182 -13.22 14.09 7.04
C LEU A 182 -14.15 14.63 5.94
N GLN A 183 -13.82 15.77 5.32
CA GLN A 183 -14.57 16.28 4.17
C GLN A 183 -14.52 15.32 2.98
N VAL A 184 -13.34 14.75 2.69
CA VAL A 184 -13.18 13.75 1.62
C VAL A 184 -14.04 12.51 1.91
N LEU A 185 -14.06 12.00 3.15
CA LEU A 185 -14.89 10.84 3.51
C LEU A 185 -16.38 11.03 3.19
N PHE A 186 -16.89 12.26 3.28
CA PHE A 186 -18.29 12.56 2.92
C PHE A 186 -18.56 12.59 1.42
N THR A 187 -17.52 12.76 0.58
CA THR A 187 -17.67 12.80 -0.89
C THR A 187 -17.42 11.44 -1.54
N LEU A 188 -16.81 10.49 -0.82
CA LEU A 188 -16.46 9.19 -1.37
C LEU A 188 -17.68 8.38 -1.79
N SER A 189 -17.54 7.75 -2.96
CA SER A 189 -18.58 6.97 -3.63
C SER A 189 -17.94 5.84 -4.43
N GLU A 190 -18.75 5.00 -5.08
CA GLU A 190 -18.26 3.92 -5.96
C GLU A 190 -17.29 4.40 -7.06
N ALA A 191 -17.39 5.65 -7.51
CA ALA A 191 -16.45 6.22 -8.48
C ALA A 191 -15.01 6.34 -7.92
N HIS A 192 -14.88 6.32 -6.60
CA HIS A 192 -13.61 6.46 -5.88
C HIS A 192 -13.09 5.11 -5.36
N ASP A 193 -13.76 3.99 -5.67
CA ASP A 193 -13.34 2.67 -5.19
C ASP A 193 -11.99 2.26 -5.78
N GLY A 194 -11.06 1.86 -4.90
CA GLY A 194 -9.69 1.51 -5.23
C GLY A 194 -8.81 2.71 -5.61
N THR A 195 -9.26 3.94 -5.36
CA THR A 195 -8.47 5.15 -5.67
C THR A 195 -7.58 5.57 -4.50
N PHE A 196 -6.57 6.38 -4.84
CA PHE A 196 -5.70 7.06 -3.90
C PHE A 196 -5.91 8.57 -4.02
N MET A 197 -6.19 9.25 -2.92
CA MET A 197 -6.44 10.69 -2.88
C MET A 197 -5.65 11.37 -1.77
N ASN A 198 -5.43 12.67 -1.88
CA ASN A 198 -4.89 13.47 -0.76
C ASN A 198 -6.03 13.99 0.15
N TRP A 199 -5.64 14.63 1.25
CA TRP A 199 -6.53 15.26 2.23
C TRP A 199 -7.41 16.39 1.65
N GLU A 200 -7.14 16.87 0.44
CA GLU A 200 -7.95 17.87 -0.29
C GLU A 200 -8.96 17.20 -1.26
N GLY A 201 -8.95 15.88 -1.38
CA GLY A 201 -9.81 15.11 -2.28
C GLY A 201 -9.29 15.01 -3.71
N LYS A 202 -8.06 15.44 -3.97
CA LYS A 202 -7.43 15.29 -5.29
C LYS A 202 -6.96 13.86 -5.46
N VAL A 203 -7.36 13.21 -6.55
CA VAL A 203 -6.83 11.90 -6.93
C VAL A 203 -5.33 12.03 -7.21
N VAL A 204 -4.57 11.21 -6.52
CA VAL A 204 -3.11 11.13 -6.62
C VAL A 204 -2.78 9.96 -7.53
N PRO A 205 -2.00 10.17 -8.61
CA PRO A 205 -1.51 9.07 -9.40
C PRO A 205 -0.63 8.16 -8.51
N CYS A 206 -0.87 6.85 -8.53
CA CYS A 206 -0.05 5.88 -7.79
C CYS A 206 1.42 5.85 -8.24
N HIS A 207 1.74 6.58 -9.31
CA HIS A 207 3.06 6.76 -9.87
C HIS A 207 3.40 8.25 -9.68
N GLY A 208 4.46 8.59 -8.95
CA GLY A 208 5.03 9.94 -8.92
C GLY A 208 5.63 10.38 -10.28
N ALA A 209 5.15 9.81 -11.39
CA ALA A 209 5.56 10.09 -12.75
C ALA A 209 4.35 10.65 -13.51
N GLN A 210 4.58 11.75 -14.23
CA GLN A 210 3.66 12.26 -15.24
C GLN A 210 3.11 11.11 -16.11
N ALA A 211 1.88 11.27 -16.58
CA ALA A 211 1.18 10.34 -17.47
C ALA A 211 2.13 9.74 -18.53
N GLY A 212 2.42 8.43 -18.43
CA GLY A 212 3.27 7.72 -19.39
C GLY A 212 4.17 6.61 -18.83
N CYS A 213 4.33 6.47 -17.50
CA CYS A 213 5.22 5.43 -16.95
C CYS A 213 4.45 4.11 -16.66
N GLY A 214 4.66 3.09 -17.51
CA GLY A 214 4.07 1.75 -17.45
C GLY A 214 4.55 0.87 -16.27
N ILE A 215 4.73 1.43 -15.08
CA ILE A 215 5.17 0.69 -13.89
C ILE A 215 4.13 -0.35 -13.46
N LEU A 216 2.84 -0.14 -13.73
CA LEU A 216 1.82 -1.16 -13.52
C LEU A 216 2.00 -2.36 -14.46
N GLU A 217 2.39 -2.13 -15.73
CA GLU A 217 2.73 -3.21 -16.66
C GLU A 217 4.01 -3.93 -16.23
N MET A 218 4.97 -3.20 -15.66
CA MET A 218 6.25 -3.74 -15.19
C MET A 218 6.11 -4.54 -13.87
N LEU A 219 5.28 -4.09 -12.92
CA LEU A 219 5.01 -4.82 -11.67
C LEU A 219 4.09 -6.04 -11.90
N VAL A 220 3.11 -5.92 -12.82
CA VAL A 220 2.31 -7.08 -13.27
C VAL A 220 3.18 -8.06 -14.07
N ALA A 221 4.17 -7.59 -14.84
CA ALA A 221 5.17 -8.44 -15.49
C ALA A 221 6.08 -9.14 -14.45
N LEU A 222 6.57 -8.40 -13.45
CA LEU A 222 7.40 -8.96 -12.37
C LEU A 222 6.64 -9.99 -11.50
N GLN A 223 5.36 -9.79 -11.23
CA GLN A 223 4.53 -10.80 -10.53
C GLN A 223 4.22 -12.03 -11.41
N ARG A 224 4.17 -11.87 -12.73
CA ARG A 224 4.06 -13.01 -13.66
C ARG A 224 5.35 -13.84 -13.69
N ASP A 225 6.51 -13.21 -13.62
CA ASP A 225 7.81 -13.91 -13.63
C ASP A 225 8.08 -14.69 -12.33
N VAL A 226 7.56 -14.24 -11.17
CA VAL A 226 7.66 -14.99 -9.90
C VAL A 226 6.86 -16.30 -9.93
N PHE A 227 5.83 -16.42 -10.77
CA PHE A 227 5.02 -17.65 -10.91
C PHE A 227 5.61 -18.70 -11.87
N THR A 228 6.59 -18.32 -12.69
CA THR A 228 7.40 -19.25 -13.48
C THR A 228 8.76 -19.41 -12.81
N GLY A 229 8.81 -20.22 -11.75
CA GLY A 229 10.00 -20.41 -10.92
C GLY A 229 11.30 -20.51 -11.74
N THR A 230 12.13 -19.47 -11.66
CA THR A 230 13.55 -19.51 -12.00
C THR A 230 14.26 -18.54 -11.08
N LEU A 231 14.75 -19.08 -9.99
CA LEU A 231 15.72 -18.48 -9.09
C LEU A 231 17.08 -18.50 -9.81
N LEU A 232 17.42 -17.44 -10.55
CA LEU A 232 18.79 -17.21 -11.03
C LEU A 232 19.55 -16.47 -9.93
N ILE A 233 19.96 -17.23 -8.91
CA ILE A 233 21.08 -16.86 -8.05
C ILE A 233 22.33 -17.15 -8.89
N GLU A 234 22.84 -16.15 -9.61
CA GLU A 234 24.26 -16.15 -9.96
C GLU A 234 25.04 -15.66 -8.73
N LEU A 235 25.31 -16.59 -7.83
CA LEU A 235 26.45 -16.49 -6.94
C LEU A 235 27.70 -16.57 -7.82
N VAL A 236 28.25 -15.42 -8.20
CA VAL A 236 29.63 -15.36 -8.70
C VAL A 236 30.52 -15.65 -7.50
N SER A 237 30.86 -16.93 -7.30
CA SER A 237 32.01 -17.32 -6.51
C SER A 237 33.23 -16.65 -7.12
N ALA A 238 33.85 -15.77 -6.35
CA ALA A 238 35.18 -15.26 -6.65
C ALA A 238 36.18 -16.41 -6.49
N GLU A 239 36.66 -16.96 -7.60
CA GLU A 239 38.00 -17.53 -7.64
C GLU A 239 38.94 -16.41 -8.10
N ALA A 240 39.84 -16.03 -7.19
CA ALA A 240 40.97 -15.20 -7.48
C ALA A 240 41.98 -16.01 -8.32
N GLU A 241 42.47 -15.45 -9.44
CA GLU A 241 43.90 -15.41 -9.75
C GLU A 241 44.21 -14.56 -11.02
N SER A 242 45.10 -13.57 -10.80
CA SER A 242 46.00 -12.87 -11.75
C SER A 242 45.48 -11.81 -12.75
N GLU A 243 45.93 -10.57 -12.53
CA GLU A 243 45.98 -9.41 -13.47
C GLU A 243 47.12 -9.54 -14.52
N PRO A 244 47.31 -8.60 -15.49
CA PRO A 244 46.34 -7.89 -16.35
C PRO A 244 46.77 -7.88 -17.85
N SER A 245 45.90 -7.45 -18.76
CA SER A 245 46.31 -6.97 -20.11
C SER A 245 45.32 -5.90 -20.62
N PRO A 246 45.79 -4.80 -21.23
CA PRO A 246 44.93 -3.66 -21.56
C PRO A 246 44.28 -3.84 -22.93
N VAL A 247 42.95 -3.79 -23.00
CA VAL A 247 42.23 -3.77 -24.29
C VAL A 247 41.40 -2.50 -24.41
N GLN A 248 41.59 -1.84 -25.55
CA GLN A 248 41.09 -0.53 -25.93
C GLN A 248 39.56 -0.49 -26.11
N LEU A 249 38.94 0.61 -25.68
CA LEU A 249 37.52 0.91 -25.90
C LEU A 249 37.29 1.46 -27.31
N HIS A 250 36.43 0.81 -28.10
CA HIS A 250 35.79 1.42 -29.26
C HIS A 250 34.29 1.63 -28.99
N PRO A 251 33.70 2.74 -29.44
CA PRO A 251 32.28 3.05 -29.22
C PRO A 251 31.39 2.22 -30.15
N VAL A 252 30.48 1.42 -29.58
CA VAL A 252 29.48 0.67 -30.34
C VAL A 252 28.23 1.53 -30.54
N GLN A 253 27.86 1.75 -31.80
CA GLN A 253 26.59 2.33 -32.22
C GLN A 253 25.43 1.38 -31.92
N ILE A 254 24.34 1.90 -31.38
CA ILE A 254 23.07 1.18 -31.17
C ILE A 254 22.15 1.42 -32.38
N PRO A 255 21.71 0.38 -33.12
CA PRO A 255 20.56 0.48 -34.01
C PRO A 255 19.28 -0.02 -33.34
N ALA A 256 18.16 0.49 -33.88
CA ALA A 256 16.82 0.46 -33.34
C ALA A 256 16.10 -0.91 -33.34
N VAL A 257 15.07 -0.93 -32.49
CA VAL A 257 14.08 -1.98 -32.21
C VAL A 257 13.47 -2.62 -33.47
N SER A 258 13.33 -3.97 -33.48
CA SER A 258 12.24 -4.61 -34.24
C SER A 258 11.80 -5.97 -33.68
N SER A 259 10.48 -6.13 -33.57
CA SER A 259 9.65 -7.35 -33.65
C SER A 259 9.67 -8.43 -32.55
N CYS A 260 8.52 -8.51 -31.86
CA CYS A 260 7.93 -9.68 -31.21
C CYS A 260 7.91 -10.94 -32.10
N TYR A 261 8.13 -12.10 -31.49
CA TYR A 261 7.51 -13.36 -31.90
C TYR A 261 7.06 -14.16 -30.67
N PHE A 262 5.75 -14.21 -30.44
CA PHE A 262 5.09 -15.27 -29.69
C PHE A 262 4.69 -16.35 -30.71
N CYS A 263 5.09 -17.61 -30.49
CA CYS A 263 4.48 -18.75 -31.16
C CYS A 263 4.02 -19.76 -30.12
N SER A 264 2.71 -19.73 -29.84
CA SER A 264 1.99 -20.83 -29.20
C SER A 264 1.60 -21.83 -30.28
N SER A 265 1.78 -23.14 -30.03
CA SER A 265 0.70 -24.13 -29.97
C SER A 265 1.14 -25.56 -30.35
N LYS A 266 0.81 -26.48 -29.44
CA LYS A 266 0.29 -27.85 -29.65
C LYS A 266 1.26 -29.00 -29.97
N HIS A 267 1.37 -29.88 -28.97
CA HIS A 267 1.23 -31.34 -29.02
C HIS A 267 1.38 -32.04 -30.39
N LYS A 268 2.35 -32.97 -30.48
CA LYS A 268 2.06 -34.41 -30.54
C LYS A 268 3.32 -35.27 -30.35
N ALA A 269 3.04 -36.45 -29.83
CA ALA A 269 3.92 -37.51 -29.38
C ALA A 269 4.73 -38.23 -30.48
N LEU A 270 5.65 -39.08 -29.99
CA LEU A 270 6.15 -40.36 -30.51
C LEU A 270 7.47 -40.39 -31.31
N GLN A 271 8.41 -41.09 -30.65
CA GLN A 271 9.24 -42.21 -31.13
C GLN A 271 10.54 -41.96 -31.92
N SER A 272 11.63 -42.35 -31.23
CA SER A 272 12.76 -43.19 -31.66
C SER A 272 13.44 -42.91 -33.01
N LYS A 273 14.72 -42.55 -32.96
CA LYS A 273 15.85 -43.48 -33.04
C LYS A 273 17.12 -42.81 -32.54
#